data_AF-A0A914S9C5-F1
#
_entry.id   AF-A0A914S9C5-F1
#
_cell.length_a   1.000
_cell.length_b   1.000
_cell.length_c   1.000
_cell.angle_alpha   90.00
_cell.angle_beta   90.00
_cell.angle_gamma   90.00
#
_symmetry.space_group_name_H-M   'P 1'
#
loop_
_entity.id
_entity.type
_entity.pdbx_description
1 polymer ?
#
loop_
_entity_poly.entity_id
_entity_poly.type
_entity_poly.pdbx_seq_one_letter_code
_entity_poly.pdbx_strand_id
1 'polypeptide(L)'
;MDNNELALALKEEELDKVTVYLSRCGLQPNSELINKEYPDIGWDPVEGERYIDFLRFCVWINGENVEENANLVIRLLIRRPECLGVALKGEGQGLFAAFKEAIALSQDIRALEDGEDPQFLHSVVLKEHP
;
A
#
# COMPACT_ATOMS: atom_id res chain seq x y z
N MET A 1 19.66 -6.33 -0.35
CA MET A 1 19.82 -6.36 1.12
C MET A 1 20.12 -7.83 1.43
N ASP A 2 21.40 -8.20 1.45
CA ASP A 2 21.81 -9.58 1.13
C ASP A 2 22.58 -10.21 2.30
N ASN A 3 22.01 -10.12 3.51
CA ASN A 3 22.66 -10.62 4.73
C ASN A 3 21.74 -11.54 5.53
N ASN A 4 22.02 -12.84 5.46
CA ASN A 4 21.28 -13.86 6.18
C ASN A 4 21.40 -13.73 7.70
N GLU A 5 22.53 -13.27 8.23
CA GLU A 5 22.73 -13.12 9.69
C GLU A 5 21.81 -12.04 10.27
N LEU A 6 21.67 -10.91 9.57
CA LEU A 6 20.77 -9.83 10.00
C LEU A 6 19.31 -10.27 9.99
N ALA A 7 18.93 -11.11 9.03
CA ALA A 7 17.56 -11.59 8.93
C ALA A 7 17.19 -12.61 9.99
N LEU A 8 18.13 -13.46 10.36
CA LEU A 8 17.98 -14.39 11.48
C LEU A 8 18.01 -13.67 12.83
N ALA A 9 18.57 -12.45 12.89
CA ALA A 9 18.59 -11.63 14.09
C ALA A 9 17.32 -10.79 14.30
N LEU A 10 16.42 -10.73 13.31
CA LEU A 10 15.16 -9.97 13.38
C LEU A 10 14.27 -10.47 14.52
N LYS A 11 13.73 -9.54 15.29
CA LYS A 11 12.83 -9.82 16.41
C LYS A 11 11.39 -9.47 16.10
N GLU A 12 10.46 -10.18 16.75
CA GLU A 12 9.02 -9.87 16.71
C GLU A 12 8.71 -8.41 17.04
N GLU A 13 9.41 -7.81 18.01
CA GLU A 13 9.21 -6.41 18.37
C GLU A 13 9.57 -5.42 17.24
N GLU A 14 10.56 -5.74 16.41
CA GLU A 14 11.01 -4.88 15.31
C GLU A 14 10.02 -4.93 14.15
N LEU A 15 9.57 -6.14 13.80
CA LEU A 15 8.55 -6.34 12.77
C LEU A 15 7.17 -5.80 13.23
N ASP A 16 6.82 -5.91 14.51
CA ASP A 16 5.57 -5.36 15.03
C ASP A 16 5.49 -3.84 14.83
N LYS A 17 6.59 -3.11 15.10
CA LYS A 17 6.68 -1.66 14.83
C LYS A 17 6.39 -1.33 13.37
N VAL A 18 6.95 -2.09 12.44
CA VAL A 18 6.70 -1.90 11.00
C VAL A 18 5.22 -2.15 10.68
N THR A 19 4.60 -3.20 11.24
CA THR A 19 3.18 -3.45 11.01
C THR A 19 2.26 -2.38 11.62
N VAL A 20 2.68 -1.73 12.71
CA VAL A 20 1.96 -0.58 13.28
C VAL A 20 2.07 0.65 12.39
N TYR A 21 3.20 0.88 11.72
CA TYR A 21 3.30 1.97 10.75
C TYR A 21 2.49 1.68 9.49
N LEU A 22 2.58 0.46 8.97
CA LEU A 22 1.78 0.03 7.83
C LEU A 22 0.27 0.13 8.09
N SER A 23 -0.20 -0.18 9.30
CA SER A 23 -1.62 -0.06 9.64
C SER A 23 -2.13 1.38 9.57
N ARG A 24 -1.27 2.36 9.90
CA ARG A 24 -1.59 3.79 9.78
C ARG A 24 -1.70 4.22 8.32
N CYS A 25 -0.85 3.70 7.43
CA CYS A 25 -0.96 3.96 5.99
C CYS A 25 -2.34 3.57 5.47
N GLY A 26 -2.94 2.49 5.98
CA GLY A 26 -4.28 2.11 5.58
C GLY A 26 -5.43 2.92 6.20
N LEU A 27 -5.17 3.80 7.17
CA LEU A 27 -6.18 4.55 7.91
C LEU A 27 -6.09 6.07 7.73
N GLN A 28 -4.97 6.55 7.19
CA GLN A 28 -4.66 7.97 7.09
C GLN A 28 -4.14 8.27 5.69
N PRO A 29 -4.56 9.39 5.09
CA PRO A 29 -4.06 9.78 3.79
C PRO A 29 -2.66 10.38 3.87
N ASN A 30 -1.98 10.40 2.73
CA ASN A 30 -0.66 11.01 2.64
C ASN A 30 -0.77 12.54 2.69
N SER A 31 -0.43 13.13 3.83
CA SER A 31 -0.50 14.59 4.02
C SER A 31 0.45 15.36 3.10
N GLU A 32 1.59 14.78 2.70
CA GLU A 32 2.52 15.43 1.78
C GLU A 32 1.91 15.55 0.38
N LEU A 33 1.21 14.52 -0.09
CA LEU A 33 0.50 14.55 -1.37
C LEU A 33 -0.68 15.51 -1.35
N ILE A 34 -1.47 15.53 -0.27
CA ILE A 34 -2.56 16.51 -0.12
C ILE A 34 -2.03 17.94 -0.15
N ASN A 35 -0.91 18.21 0.52
CA ASN A 35 -0.26 19.54 0.47
C ASN A 35 0.28 19.92 -0.91
N LYS A 36 0.46 18.94 -1.80
CA LYS A 36 0.81 19.14 -3.22
C LYS A 36 -0.43 19.12 -4.14
N GLU A 37 -1.62 19.27 -3.56
CA GLU A 37 -2.90 19.32 -4.28
C GLU A 37 -3.30 18.00 -4.97
N TYR A 38 -2.73 16.86 -4.55
CA TYR A 38 -3.24 15.56 -4.99
C TYR A 38 -4.55 15.20 -4.27
N PRO A 39 -5.46 14.44 -4.92
CA PRO A 39 -6.71 14.00 -4.30
C PRO A 39 -6.48 13.19 -3.03
N ASP A 40 -7.33 13.41 -2.03
CA ASP A 40 -7.38 12.60 -0.82
C ASP A 40 -8.13 11.28 -1.11
N ILE A 41 -7.40 10.17 -1.08
CA ILE A 41 -7.98 8.82 -1.26
C ILE A 41 -8.22 8.09 0.07
N GLY A 42 -7.95 8.73 1.21
CA GLY A 42 -8.20 8.18 2.55
C GLY A 42 -7.17 7.17 3.07
N TRP A 43 -6.11 6.89 2.30
CA TRP A 43 -4.99 6.03 2.69
C TRP A 43 -3.68 6.47 2.00
N ASP A 44 -2.54 5.97 2.47
CA ASP A 44 -1.21 6.30 1.98
C ASP A 44 -0.60 5.14 1.17
N PRO A 45 -0.75 5.14 -0.17
CA PRO A 45 -0.19 4.08 -1.02
C PRO A 45 1.34 4.13 -1.11
N VAL A 46 1.93 5.32 -1.02
CA VAL A 46 3.37 5.53 -1.22
C VAL A 46 4.15 5.01 -0.03
N GLU A 47 3.76 5.40 1.18
CA GLU A 47 4.43 4.94 2.38
C GLU A 47 4.09 3.47 2.69
N GLY A 48 2.86 3.03 2.36
CA GLY A 48 2.47 1.63 2.47
C GLY A 48 3.35 0.70 1.65
N GLU A 49 3.66 1.05 0.40
CA GLU A 49 4.57 0.28 -0.46
C GLU A 49 5.97 0.15 0.15
N ARG A 50 6.51 1.22 0.75
CA ARG A 50 7.84 1.21 1.38
C ARG A 50 7.93 0.22 2.54
N TYR A 51 6.89 0.14 3.38
CA TYR A 51 6.85 -0.83 4.47
C TYR A 51 6.70 -2.26 3.95
N ILE A 52 5.89 -2.48 2.90
CA ILE A 52 5.76 -3.80 2.26
C ILE A 52 7.07 -4.23 1.61
N ASP A 53 7.79 -3.33 0.95
CA ASP A 53 9.10 -3.62 0.35
C ASP A 53 10.16 -3.92 1.42
N PHE A 54 10.13 -3.22 2.55
CA PHE A 54 10.94 -3.59 3.71
C PHE A 54 10.62 -5.01 4.21
N LEU A 55 9.34 -5.33 4.42
CA LEU A 55 8.92 -6.67 4.86
C LEU A 55 9.30 -7.75 3.85
N ARG A 56 9.26 -7.44 2.54
CA ARG A 56 9.76 -8.32 1.48
C ARG A 56 11.23 -8.66 1.69
N PHE A 57 12.08 -7.69 2.02
CA PHE A 57 13.50 -7.96 2.31
C PHE A 57 13.71 -8.76 3.60
N CYS A 58 12.79 -8.70 4.56
CA CYS A 58 12.86 -9.53 5.77
C CYS A 58 12.55 -11.01 5.50
N VAL A 59 11.71 -11.30 4.51
CA VAL A 59 11.24 -12.68 4.22
C VAL A 59 11.94 -13.31 3.02
N TRP A 60 12.57 -12.52 2.16
CA TRP A 60 13.20 -12.99 0.92
C TRP A 60 14.63 -12.48 0.78
N ILE A 61 15.60 -13.39 0.86
CA ILE A 61 17.03 -13.05 0.91
C ILE A 61 17.82 -14.01 0.05
N ASN A 62 18.71 -13.47 -0.79
CA ASN A 62 19.58 -14.27 -1.66
C ASN A 62 18.84 -15.31 -2.53
N GLY A 63 17.56 -15.04 -2.87
CA GLY A 63 16.73 -15.96 -3.65
C GLY A 63 16.01 -17.03 -2.83
N GLU A 64 16.12 -17.00 -1.51
CA GLU A 64 15.53 -17.96 -0.59
C GLU A 64 14.53 -17.30 0.36
N ASN A 65 13.54 -18.09 0.79
CA ASN A 65 12.54 -17.69 1.77
C ASN A 65 13.07 -17.92 3.19
N VAL A 66 12.94 -16.92 4.07
CA VAL A 66 13.18 -17.03 5.51
C VAL A 66 11.84 -17.35 6.19
N GLU A 67 11.53 -18.64 6.32
CA GLU A 67 10.21 -19.12 6.76
C GLU A 67 9.80 -18.62 8.16
N GLU A 68 10.74 -18.52 9.10
CA GLU A 68 10.48 -17.99 10.45
C GLU A 68 10.00 -16.52 10.40
N ASN A 69 10.65 -15.70 9.57
CA ASN A 69 10.27 -14.31 9.36
C ASN A 69 8.92 -14.22 8.64
N ALA A 70 8.69 -15.04 7.61
CA ALA A 70 7.41 -15.07 6.90
C ALA A 70 6.24 -15.42 7.84
N ASN A 71 6.41 -16.44 8.70
CA ASN A 71 5.42 -16.82 9.69
C ASN A 71 5.14 -15.70 10.70
N LEU A 72 6.17 -14.98 11.13
CA LEU A 72 6.02 -13.84 12.02
C LEU A 72 5.27 -12.69 11.35
N VAL A 73 5.68 -12.30 10.13
CA VAL A 73 5.03 -11.24 9.36
C VAL A 73 3.55 -11.56 9.12
N ILE A 74 3.22 -12.77 8.66
CA ILE A 74 1.83 -13.18 8.44
C ILE A 74 1.02 -13.08 9.75
N ARG A 75 1.54 -13.60 10.87
CA ARG A 75 0.84 -13.52 12.17
C ARG A 75 0.59 -12.08 12.63
N LEU A 76 1.52 -11.17 12.37
CA LEU A 76 1.37 -9.76 12.73
C LEU A 76 0.35 -9.06 11.81
N LEU A 77 0.36 -9.35 10.51
CA LEU A 77 -0.57 -8.75 9.53
C LEU A 77 -2.01 -9.21 9.74
N ILE A 78 -2.28 -10.50 10.00
CA ILE A 78 -3.66 -10.99 10.20
C ILE A 78 -4.31 -10.43 11.48
N ARG A 79 -3.51 -9.96 12.45
CA ARG A 79 -3.99 -9.30 13.66
C ARG A 79 -4.32 -7.82 13.44
N ARG A 80 -3.93 -7.25 12.30
CA ARG A 80 -4.12 -5.85 11.93
C ARG A 80 -4.67 -5.79 10.49
N PRO A 81 -5.97 -6.04 10.28
CA PRO A 81 -6.58 -5.96 8.95
C PRO A 81 -6.40 -4.58 8.32
N GLU A 82 -6.09 -3.54 9.10
CA GLU A 82 -5.80 -2.20 8.61
C GLU A 82 -4.51 -2.12 7.78
N CYS A 83 -3.62 -3.11 7.87
CA CYS A 83 -2.47 -3.25 6.98
C CYS A 83 -2.85 -3.67 5.55
N LEU A 84 -4.05 -4.22 5.35
CA LEU A 84 -4.55 -4.56 4.02
C LEU A 84 -5.00 -3.29 3.30
N GLY A 85 -4.97 -3.25 1.96
CA GLY A 85 -5.51 -2.11 1.22
C GLY A 85 -7.03 -1.97 1.42
N VAL A 86 -7.58 -0.77 1.21
CA VAL A 86 -9.03 -0.46 1.39
C VAL A 86 -9.97 -1.45 0.69
N ALA A 87 -9.53 -2.02 -0.44
CA ALA A 87 -10.28 -3.02 -1.20
C ALA A 87 -10.43 -4.38 -0.50
N LEU A 88 -9.58 -4.68 0.48
CA LEU A 88 -9.47 -5.99 1.15
C LEU A 88 -9.86 -5.97 2.63
N LYS A 89 -10.11 -4.80 3.21
CA LYS A 89 -10.56 -4.67 4.61
C LYS A 89 -12.06 -4.95 4.71
N GLY A 90 -12.49 -5.75 5.68
CA GLY A 90 -13.91 -5.95 6.00
C GLY A 90 -14.74 -6.42 4.80
N GLU A 91 -15.80 -5.69 4.46
CA GLU A 91 -16.66 -5.89 3.27
C GLU A 91 -16.12 -5.15 2.02
N GLY A 92 -14.80 -5.00 1.91
CA GLY A 92 -14.17 -4.30 0.79
C GLY A 92 -14.59 -4.89 -0.57
N GLN A 93 -14.53 -4.05 -1.60
CA GLN A 93 -14.98 -4.38 -2.97
C GLN A 93 -14.18 -5.52 -3.66
N GLY A 94 -13.07 -5.97 -3.06
CA GLY A 94 -12.20 -6.99 -3.59
C GLY A 94 -11.18 -6.47 -4.61
N LEU A 95 -10.13 -7.25 -4.83
CA LEU A 95 -9.00 -6.86 -5.68
C LEU A 95 -9.42 -6.59 -7.13
N PHE A 96 -10.33 -7.40 -7.68
CA PHE A 96 -10.72 -7.25 -9.09
C PHE A 96 -11.39 -5.90 -9.37
N ALA A 97 -12.30 -5.45 -8.50
CA ALA A 97 -12.94 -4.15 -8.61
C ALA A 97 -11.90 -3.03 -8.43
N ALA A 98 -11.05 -3.15 -7.40
CA ALA A 98 -10.00 -2.17 -7.14
C ALA A 98 -9.00 -2.01 -8.30
N PHE A 99 -8.60 -3.10 -8.97
CA PHE A 99 -7.75 -3.03 -10.15
C PHE A 99 -8.43 -2.36 -11.33
N LYS A 100 -9.75 -2.58 -11.53
CA LYS A 100 -10.50 -1.88 -12.58
C LYS A 100 -10.54 -0.38 -12.34
N GLU A 101 -10.79 0.03 -11.09
CA GLU A 101 -10.78 1.44 -10.70
C GLU A 101 -9.40 2.08 -10.88
N ALA A 102 -8.33 1.38 -10.47
CA ALA A 102 -6.96 1.85 -10.65
C ALA A 102 -6.57 2.00 -12.13
N ILE A 103 -7.02 1.08 -13.00
CA ILE A 103 -6.80 1.17 -14.45
C ILE A 103 -7.54 2.38 -15.02
N ALA A 104 -8.81 2.59 -14.65
CA ALA A 104 -9.59 3.75 -15.09
C ALA A 104 -8.94 5.06 -14.63
N LEU A 105 -8.51 5.13 -13.36
CA LEU A 105 -7.78 6.28 -12.82
C LEU A 105 -6.49 6.57 -13.62
N SER A 106 -5.71 5.53 -13.94
CA SER A 106 -4.48 5.69 -14.74
C SER A 106 -4.77 6.17 -16.16
N GLN A 107 -5.89 5.78 -16.76
CA GLN A 107 -6.30 6.24 -18.09
C GLN A 107 -6.75 7.69 -18.06
N ASP A 108 -7.52 8.08 -17.05
CA ASP A 108 -7.98 9.45 -16.85
C ASP A 108 -6.82 10.43 -16.60
N ILE A 109 -5.83 10.04 -15.78
CA ILE A 109 -4.61 10.84 -15.59
C ILE A 109 -3.92 11.10 -16.93
N ARG A 110 -3.79 10.07 -17.77
CA ARG A 110 -3.17 10.21 -19.08
C ARG A 110 -3.97 11.11 -20.02
N ALA A 111 -5.30 11.00 -20.01
CA ALA A 111 -6.17 11.88 -20.78
C ALA A 111 -6.02 13.35 -20.36
N LEU A 112 -5.89 13.63 -19.06
CA LEU A 112 -5.62 14.98 -18.55
C LEU A 112 -4.25 15.51 -19.01
N GLU A 113 -3.22 14.66 -18.98
CA GLU A 113 -1.88 15.02 -19.49
C GLU A 113 -1.91 15.34 -21.00
N ASP A 114 -2.76 14.65 -21.76
CA ASP A 114 -2.99 14.89 -23.20
C ASP A 114 -3.93 16.10 -23.47
N GLY A 115 -4.46 16.74 -22.42
CA GLY A 115 -5.25 17.96 -22.51
C GLY A 115 -6.76 17.76 -22.70
N GLU A 116 -7.29 16.57 -22.39
CA GLU A 116 -8.74 16.31 -22.39
C GLU A 116 -9.47 17.05 -21.26
N ASP A 117 -10.76 17.35 -21.48
CA ASP A 117 -11.60 18.06 -20.51
C ASP A 117 -11.97 17.15 -19.32
N PRO A 118 -11.76 17.58 -18.06
CA PRO A 118 -12.09 16.83 -16.85
C PRO A 118 -13.54 16.30 -16.77
N GLN A 119 -14.46 16.88 -17.55
CA GLN A 119 -15.85 16.42 -17.64
C GLN A 119 -16.00 15.01 -18.21
N PHE A 120 -15.02 14.53 -19.00
CA PHE A 120 -15.06 13.22 -19.65
C PHE A 120 -14.38 12.10 -18.85
N LEU A 121 -13.78 12.42 -17.70
CA LEU A 121 -13.10 11.41 -16.88
C LEU A 121 -14.09 10.35 -16.37
N HIS A 122 -13.58 9.18 -16.02
CA HIS A 122 -14.39 8.09 -15.46
C HIS A 122 -14.25 7.98 -13.94
N SER A 123 -13.10 8.34 -13.40
CA SER A 123 -12.71 8.26 -12.00
C SER A 123 -13.48 9.24 -11.13
N VAL A 124 -14.08 8.71 -10.07
CA VAL A 124 -14.78 9.51 -9.06
C VAL A 124 -13.79 10.40 -8.30
N VAL A 125 -12.59 9.88 -8.01
CA VAL A 125 -11.55 10.57 -7.25
C VAL A 125 -11.11 11.87 -7.92
N LEU A 126 -10.94 11.86 -9.25
CA LEU A 126 -10.54 13.05 -10.01
C LEU A 126 -11.69 14.01 -10.31
N LYS A 127 -12.93 13.51 -10.31
CA LYS A 127 -14.12 14.38 -10.49
C LYS A 127 -14.44 15.22 -9.25
N GLU A 128 -14.22 14.65 -8.07
CA GLU A 128 -14.46 15.34 -6.80
C GLU A 128 -13.36 16.36 -6.47
N HIS A 129 -12.16 16.18 -7.05
CA HIS A 129 -10.99 17.03 -6.90
C HIS A 129 -10.31 17.31 -8.26
N PRO A 130 -10.92 18.17 -9.11
CA PRO A 130 -10.40 18.50 -10.44
C PRO A 130 -9.14 19.35 -10.42
#